data_AF-A0A920P7A8-F1
#
_entry.id   AF-A0A920P7A8-F1
#
_cell.length_a   1.000
_cell.length_b   1.000
_cell.length_c   1.000
_cell.angle_alpha   90.00
_cell.angle_beta   90.00
_cell.angle_gamma   90.00
#
_symmetry.space_group_name_H-M   'P 1'
#
loop_
_entity.id
_entity.type
_entity.pdbx_description
1 polymer ?
#
loop_
_entity_poly.entity_id
_entity_poly.type
_entity_poly.pdbx_seq_one_letter_code
_entity_poly.pdbx_strand_id
1 'polypeptide(L)' 'MTVVKRNTASFTISVIPYTLEHTNLKSKQAGSVVNLEVDIVAKYVENLMTR' A
#
# COMPACT_ATOMS: atom_id res chain seq x y z
N MET A 1 -5.70 -4.09 -3.62
CA MET A 1 -4.89 -4.30 -2.40
C MET A 1 -5.43 -3.35 -1.35
N THR A 2 -5.47 -3.78 -0.09
CA THR A 2 -6.07 -2.96 0.99
C THR A 2 -5.19 -3.05 2.22
N VAL A 3 -4.88 -1.92 2.87
CA VAL A 3 -4.15 -1.94 4.14
C VAL A 3 -5.06 -2.50 5.23
N VAL A 4 -4.60 -3.57 5.90
CA VAL A 4 -5.35 -4.26 6.97
C VAL A 4 -4.73 -4.08 8.34
N LYS A 5 -3.44 -3.71 8.41
CA LYS A 5 -2.74 -3.40 9.67
C LYS A 5 -1.68 -2.35 9.43
N ARG A 6 -1.47 -1.48 10.43
CA ARG A 6 -0.45 -0.45 10.45
C ARG A 6 0.33 -0.48 11.76
N ASN A 7 1.65 -0.37 11.66
CA ASN A 7 2.58 -0.12 12.75
C ASN A 7 3.30 1.22 12.49
N THR A 8 4.22 1.62 13.37
CA THR A 8 4.97 2.89 13.25
C THR A 8 5.79 2.99 11.97
N ALA A 9 6.41 1.89 11.52
CA ALA A 9 7.31 1.88 10.36
C ALA A 9 6.94 0.83 9.28
N SER A 10 5.77 0.19 9.40
CA SER A 10 5.34 -0.84 8.45
C SER A 10 3.82 -0.95 8.36
N PHE A 11 3.34 -1.53 7.28
CA PHE A 11 1.93 -1.85 7.08
C PHE A 11 1.79 -3.21 6.40
N THR A 12 0.63 -3.82 6.58
CA THR A 12 0.26 -5.10 5.96
C THR A 12 -0.88 -4.85 4.98
N ILE A 13 -0.77 -5.42 3.78
CA ILE A 13 -1.82 -5.39 2.77
C ILE A 13 -2.47 -6.77 2.62
N SER A 14 -3.76 -6.77 2.29
CA SER A 14 -4.43 -7.94 1.74
C SER A 14 -4.32 -7.94 0.22
N VAL A 15 -3.98 -9.10 -0.33
CA VAL A 15 -3.84 -9.37 -1.77
C VAL A 15 -4.59 -10.65 -2.09
N ILE A 16 -5.49 -10.58 -3.08
CA ILE A 16 -6.24 -11.76 -3.57
C ILE A 16 -5.44 -12.53 -4.62
N PRO A 17 -5.74 -13.83 -4.85
CA PRO A 17 -4.96 -14.67 -5.77
C PRO A 17 -4.82 -14.08 -7.18
N TYR A 18 -5.92 -13.57 -7.76
CA TYR A 18 -5.89 -12.96 -9.09
C TYR A 18 -4.85 -11.83 -9.20
N THR A 19 -4.79 -10.94 -8.20
CA THR A 19 -3.79 -9.85 -8.17
C THR A 19 -2.37 -10.38 -8.02
N LEU A 20 -2.16 -11.42 -7.22
CA LEU A 20 -0.83 -12.03 -7.07
C LEU A 20 -0.37 -12.64 -8.41
N GLU A 21 -1.25 -13.36 -9.10
CA GLU A 21 -0.95 -14.06 -10.36
C GLU A 21 -0.70 -13.11 -11.54
N HIS A 22 -1.45 -11.99 -11.59
CA HIS A 22 -1.48 -11.06 -12.72
C HIS A 22 -0.66 -9.78 -12.49
N THR A 23 0.13 -9.70 -11.42
CA THR A 23 1.07 -8.58 -11.20
C THR A 23 2.48 -9.10 -10.96
N ASN A 24 3.46 -8.19 -10.90
CA ASN A 24 4.83 -8.55 -10.55
C ASN A 24 5.01 -8.89 -9.06
N LEU A 25 3.96 -8.79 -8.23
CA LEU A 25 4.05 -9.10 -6.80
C LEU A 25 4.40 -10.56 -6.53
N LYS A 26 4.00 -11.50 -7.41
CA LYS A 26 4.36 -12.93 -7.25
C LYS A 26 5.87 -13.20 -7.28
N SER A 27 6.67 -12.32 -7.88
CA SER A 27 8.12 -12.48 -7.97
C SER A 27 8.89 -11.64 -6.95
N LYS A 28 8.19 -10.81 -6.17
CA LYS A 28 8.81 -9.99 -5.12
C LYS A 28 9.10 -10.83 -3.89
N GLN A 29 10.25 -10.58 -3.27
CA GLN A 29 10.70 -11.25 -2.05
C GLN A 29 11.05 -10.21 -0.97
N ALA A 30 11.27 -10.67 0.27
CA ALA A 30 11.73 -9.79 1.34
C ALA A 30 12.99 -9.01 0.91
N GLY A 31 13.00 -7.69 1.17
CA GLY A 31 14.06 -6.78 0.71
C GLY A 31 13.86 -6.22 -0.70
N SER A 32 12.87 -6.69 -1.46
CA SER A 32 12.55 -6.10 -2.76
C SER A 32 11.99 -4.68 -2.60
N VAL A 33 12.52 -3.75 -3.39
CA VAL A 33 11.95 -2.40 -3.47
C VAL A 33 10.66 -2.42 -4.32
N VAL A 34 9.70 -1.61 -3.88
CA VAL A 34 8.42 -1.37 -4.55
C VAL A 34 8.16 0.13 -4.62
N ASN A 35 7.37 0.54 -5.60
CA ASN A 35 6.86 1.90 -5.65
C ASN A 35 5.72 2.02 -4.63
N LEU A 36 5.79 3.04 -3.77
CA LEU A 36 4.75 3.34 -2.80
C LEU A 36 4.05 4.63 -3.23
N GLU A 37 2.77 4.53 -3.59
CA GLU A 37 1.92 5.65 -3.93
C GLU A 37 0.83 5.79 -2.86
N VAL A 38 0.63 7.02 -2.38
CA VAL A 38 -0.41 7.34 -1.40
C VAL A 38 -1.68 7.81 -2.09
N ASP A 39 -2.84 7.56 -1.48
CA ASP A 39 -4.12 8.02 -2.02
C ASP A 39 -4.16 9.55 -2.03
N ILE A 40 -4.45 10.13 -3.19
CA ILE A 40 -4.57 11.56 -3.36
C ILE A 40 -5.68 12.15 -2.49
N VAL A 41 -6.75 11.40 -2.22
CA VAL A 41 -7.84 11.81 -1.32
C VAL A 41 -7.31 12.02 0.09
N ALA A 42 -6.43 11.13 0.57
CA ALA A 42 -5.83 11.28 1.90
C ALA A 42 -5.02 12.59 2.01
N LYS A 43 -4.28 12.95 0.96
CA LYS A 43 -3.55 14.23 0.87
C LYS A 43 -4.48 15.44 0.93
N TYR A 44 -5.64 15.37 0.26
CA TYR A 44 -6.63 16.45 0.33
C TYR A 44 -7.28 16.56 1.72
N VAL A 45 -7.59 15.42 2.35
CA VAL A 45 -8.16 15.39 3.72
C VAL A 45 -7.18 16.00 4.72
N GLU A 46 -5.89 15.67 4.64
CA GLU A 46 -4.85 16.26 5.49
C GLU A 46 -4.81 17.79 5.35
N ASN A 47 -4.80 18.30 4.12
CA ASN A 47 -4.81 19.75 3.86
C ASN A 47 -6.08 20.44 4.39
N LEU A 48 -7.23 19.76 4.37
CA LEU A 48 -8.48 20.30 4.91
C LEU A 48 -8.47 20.36 6.44
N MET A 49 -7.88 19.35 7.10
CA MET A 49 -7.78 19.24 8.56
C MET A 49 -6.70 20.17 9.15
N THR A 50 -5.80 20.70 8.32
CA THR A 50 -4.71 21.61 8.72
C THR A 50 -5.10 23.09 8.51
N ARG A 51 -6.34 23.37 8.12
CA ARG A 51 -6.95 24.71 8.14
C ARG A 51 -7.79 24.88 9.41
#